data_AF-A0A1L5BTN4-F1
#
_entry.id   AF-A0A1L5BTN4-F1
#
_cell.length_a   1.000
_cell.length_b   1.000
_cell.length_c   1.000
_cell.angle_alpha   90.00
_cell.angle_beta   90.00
_cell.angle_gamma   90.00
#
_symmetry.space_group_name_H-M   'P 1'
#
loop_
_entity.id
_entity.type
_entity.pdbx_description
1 polymer ?
#
loop_
_entity_poly.entity_id
_entity_poly.type
_entity_poly.pdbx_seq_one_letter_code
_entity_poly.pdbx_strand_id
1 'polypeptide(L)'
;MRNAFFATAALALVALAPPLSAQNVSVDVRVDRLEKEMRAVQRKVFPAGAPLEAEIARPAAPAVVPGSPASTPVADLTARVNALESQLASITGQVEENAFKLKQLEEAFNRYKAEQESRAAPAVVPPTALGPSASSAPATGASARPAAPRPAANGASEERKIAVAAIERPSTGNEADDAYTYGFRLWDAKFYPEAQAQLKATVDKYGASPVASKAANLLGRAYLDDGKPALASVAFYENYQKRPKGDRAADSLAYLGEALIQLKKPADACKVYAELEQVYGASLSNGLRGMMDKGRTRAKCTA
;
A
#
# COMPACT_ATOMS: atom_id res chain seq x y z
N MET A 1 -19.65 52.54 46.83
CA MET A 1 -20.86 53.40 46.63
C MET A 1 -21.55 52.84 45.39
N ARG A 2 -22.84 52.42 45.41
CA ARG A 2 -24.07 53.26 45.45
C ARG A 2 -24.00 54.36 44.36
N ASN A 3 -24.93 54.62 43.45
CA ASN A 3 -26.27 54.11 43.02
C ASN A 3 -26.47 54.58 41.54
N ALA A 4 -27.40 54.11 40.69
CA ALA A 4 -28.24 52.89 40.60
C ALA A 4 -28.95 52.86 39.20
N PHE A 5 -29.87 51.91 39.00
CA PHE A 5 -30.83 51.75 37.89
C PHE A 5 -31.47 53.04 37.31
N PHE A 6 -31.64 53.08 35.97
CA PHE A 6 -32.92 53.44 35.33
C PHE A 6 -33.14 52.59 34.07
N ALA A 7 -34.38 52.17 33.84
CA ALA A 7 -34.77 51.28 32.74
C ALA A 7 -35.85 51.94 31.86
N THR A 8 -35.68 51.84 30.54
CA THR A 8 -36.71 51.91 29.48
C THR A 8 -36.01 51.47 28.18
N ALA A 9 -36.28 50.30 27.60
CA ALA A 9 -37.48 49.97 26.83
C ALA A 9 -37.62 50.81 25.54
N ALA A 10 -37.02 50.34 24.44
CA ALA A 10 -37.34 50.80 23.08
C ALA A 10 -37.15 49.67 22.04
N LEU A 11 -38.29 49.26 21.47
CA LEU A 11 -38.57 48.51 20.24
C LEU A 11 -37.42 47.98 19.35
N ALA A 12 -37.64 46.75 18.88
CA ALA A 12 -36.89 46.12 17.80
C ALA A 12 -37.03 46.86 16.45
N LEU A 13 -35.90 47.13 15.80
CA LEU A 13 -35.85 47.26 14.33
C LEU A 13 -35.33 45.93 13.75
N VAL A 14 -36.24 45.16 13.15
CA VAL A 14 -35.87 44.04 12.29
C VAL A 14 -35.41 44.62 10.94
N ALA A 15 -34.11 44.54 10.66
CA ALA A 15 -33.59 44.87 9.35
C ALA A 15 -33.99 43.78 8.33
N LEU A 16 -34.89 44.10 7.41
CA LEU A 16 -35.18 43.22 6.27
C LEU A 16 -33.99 43.21 5.31
N ALA A 17 -33.22 42.12 5.32
CA ALA A 17 -32.36 41.78 4.20
C ALA A 17 -33.22 41.21 3.05
N PRO A 18 -33.02 41.61 1.79
CA PRO A 18 -33.70 40.98 0.67
C PRO A 18 -33.18 39.54 0.49
N PRO A 19 -34.05 38.55 0.21
CA PRO A 19 -33.61 37.19 -0.05
C PRO A 19 -32.84 37.14 -1.38
N LEU A 20 -31.61 36.63 -1.36
CA LEU A 20 -30.97 36.16 -2.58
C LEU A 20 -31.70 34.90 -3.06
N SER A 21 -32.60 35.08 -4.02
CA SER A 21 -33.16 33.95 -4.77
C SER A 21 -32.07 33.25 -5.54
N ALA A 22 -31.62 32.10 -5.02
CA ALA A 22 -30.80 31.17 -5.78
C ALA A 22 -31.55 30.81 -7.07
N GLN A 23 -30.91 31.02 -8.22
CA GLN A 23 -31.50 30.65 -9.51
C GLN A 23 -31.52 29.13 -9.65
N ASN A 24 -32.57 28.51 -9.11
CA ASN A 24 -32.97 27.15 -9.42
C ASN A 24 -33.44 27.09 -10.88
N VAL A 25 -32.49 27.16 -11.81
CA VAL A 25 -32.66 26.61 -13.16
C VAL A 25 -33.02 25.14 -12.95
N SER A 26 -34.27 24.78 -13.21
CA SER A 26 -34.79 23.45 -12.95
C SER A 26 -33.88 22.40 -13.59
N VAL A 27 -33.75 21.26 -12.92
CA VAL A 27 -32.89 20.17 -13.38
C VAL A 27 -33.29 19.76 -14.80
N ASP A 28 -34.58 19.81 -15.10
CA ASP A 28 -35.18 19.62 -16.43
C ASP A 28 -34.54 20.50 -17.50
N VAL A 29 -34.39 21.82 -17.27
CA VAL A 29 -33.75 22.74 -18.24
C VAL A 29 -32.26 22.43 -18.43
N ARG A 30 -31.59 21.89 -17.40
CA ARG A 30 -30.19 21.42 -17.52
C ARG A 30 -30.09 20.11 -18.28
N VAL A 31 -31.01 19.17 -18.06
CA VAL A 31 -31.09 17.90 -18.81
C VAL A 31 -31.40 18.17 -20.28
N ASP A 32 -32.38 19.01 -20.58
CA ASP A 32 -32.79 19.40 -21.93
C ASP A 32 -31.63 20.05 -22.73
N ARG A 33 -30.77 20.79 -22.02
CA ARG A 33 -29.52 21.34 -22.58
C ARG A 33 -28.46 20.27 -22.82
N LEU A 34 -28.23 19.39 -21.85
CA LEU A 34 -27.28 18.27 -21.97
C LEU A 34 -27.66 17.30 -23.11
N GLU A 35 -28.95 17.03 -23.31
CA GLU A 35 -29.43 16.23 -24.45
C GLU A 35 -29.17 16.91 -25.80
N LYS A 36 -29.40 18.23 -25.88
CA LYS A 36 -29.10 19.02 -27.10
C LYS A 36 -27.60 19.07 -27.38
N GLU A 37 -26.77 19.25 -26.34
CA GLU A 37 -25.32 19.23 -26.46
C GLU A 37 -24.80 17.82 -26.83
N MET A 38 -25.38 16.73 -26.30
CA MET A 38 -25.07 15.36 -26.72
C MET A 38 -25.45 15.05 -28.17
N ARG A 39 -26.64 15.46 -28.63
CA ARG A 39 -27.04 15.33 -30.04
C ARG A 39 -26.16 16.18 -30.97
N ALA A 40 -25.75 17.37 -30.54
CA ALA A 40 -24.83 18.21 -31.29
C ALA A 40 -23.43 17.59 -31.38
N VAL A 41 -22.91 16.99 -30.29
CA VAL A 41 -21.66 16.24 -30.29
C VAL A 41 -21.76 15.03 -31.22
N GLN A 42 -22.81 14.20 -31.13
CA GLN A 42 -23.02 13.07 -32.04
C GLN A 42 -23.04 13.49 -33.52
N ARG A 43 -23.71 14.60 -33.86
CA ARG A 43 -23.73 15.15 -35.23
C ARG A 43 -22.39 15.76 -35.65
N LYS A 44 -21.53 16.14 -34.71
CA LYS A 44 -20.17 16.65 -34.95
C LYS A 44 -19.15 15.51 -35.14
N VAL A 45 -19.30 14.40 -34.43
CA VAL A 45 -18.43 13.21 -34.59
C VAL A 45 -18.89 12.26 -35.71
N PHE A 46 -20.14 12.33 -36.15
CA PHE A 46 -20.68 11.60 -37.31
C PHE A 46 -21.37 12.56 -38.31
N PRO A 47 -20.61 13.34 -39.11
CA PRO A 47 -21.17 14.34 -40.02
C PRO A 47 -21.82 13.75 -41.29
N ALA A 48 -21.60 12.47 -41.59
CA ALA A 48 -22.25 11.74 -42.68
C ALA A 48 -22.96 10.50 -42.11
N GLY A 49 -24.27 10.38 -42.36
CA GLY A 49 -25.14 9.39 -41.73
C GLY A 49 -25.02 7.98 -42.31
N ALA A 50 -23.88 7.32 -42.08
CA ALA A 50 -23.71 5.89 -42.32
C ALA A 50 -23.03 5.26 -41.08
N PRO A 51 -23.75 4.45 -40.27
CA PRO A 51 -23.09 3.66 -39.24
C PRO A 51 -22.23 2.60 -39.92
N LEU A 52 -20.92 2.61 -39.64
CA LEU A 52 -20.08 1.46 -39.91
C LEU A 52 -20.41 0.40 -38.87
N GLU A 53 -21.27 -0.55 -39.24
CA GLU A 53 -21.50 -1.75 -38.44
C GLU A 53 -20.22 -2.58 -38.44
N ALA A 54 -19.43 -2.44 -37.37
CA ALA A 54 -18.43 -3.43 -37.04
C ALA A 54 -19.18 -4.73 -36.69
N GLU A 55 -19.11 -5.73 -37.56
CA GLU A 55 -19.77 -7.03 -37.39
C GLU A 55 -19.07 -7.86 -36.30
N ILE A 56 -19.22 -7.38 -35.07
CA ILE A 56 -19.04 -8.16 -33.86
C ILE A 56 -20.42 -8.74 -33.55
N ALA A 57 -20.64 -9.97 -33.99
CA ALA A 57 -21.85 -10.72 -33.68
C ALA A 57 -22.02 -10.80 -32.15
N ARG A 58 -22.86 -9.92 -31.59
CA ARG A 58 -23.26 -10.02 -30.18
C ARG A 58 -24.12 -11.28 -30.05
N PRO A 59 -23.89 -12.12 -29.03
CA PRO A 59 -24.89 -13.11 -28.65
C PRO A 59 -26.23 -12.41 -28.44
N ALA A 60 -27.29 -12.90 -29.07
CA ALA A 60 -28.61 -12.28 -28.98
C ALA A 60 -29.04 -12.23 -27.51
N ALA A 61 -29.23 -11.03 -26.97
CA ALA A 61 -29.81 -10.86 -25.65
C ALA A 61 -31.28 -11.33 -25.70
N PRO A 62 -31.74 -12.23 -24.81
CA PRO A 62 -33.11 -12.70 -24.83
C PRO A 62 -34.06 -11.54 -24.51
N ALA A 63 -35.09 -11.38 -25.34
CA ALA A 63 -36.13 -10.38 -25.12
C ALA A 63 -36.92 -10.73 -23.85
N VAL A 64 -36.88 -9.84 -22.85
CA VAL A 64 -37.67 -10.00 -21.62
C VAL A 64 -39.13 -9.67 -21.92
N VAL A 65 -39.95 -10.72 -22.05
CA VAL A 65 -41.41 -10.58 -22.17
C VAL A 65 -41.98 -10.08 -20.84
N PRO A 66 -42.76 -8.97 -20.83
CA PRO A 66 -43.43 -8.52 -19.61
C PRO A 66 -44.50 -9.54 -19.18
N GLY A 67 -44.32 -10.20 -18.04
CA GLY A 67 -45.32 -11.12 -17.48
C GLY A 67 -44.80 -12.44 -16.88
N SER A 68 -43.51 -12.77 -17.01
CA SER A 68 -42.94 -13.92 -16.30
C SER A 68 -42.83 -13.67 -14.80
N PRO A 69 -43.10 -14.65 -13.91
CA PRO A 69 -42.97 -14.47 -12.48
C PRO A 69 -41.52 -14.15 -12.12
N ALA A 70 -41.32 -13.19 -11.22
CA ALA A 70 -40.00 -12.90 -10.68
C ALA A 70 -39.42 -14.19 -10.08
N SER A 71 -38.28 -14.64 -10.62
CA SER A 71 -37.49 -15.69 -9.98
C SER A 71 -37.20 -15.25 -8.54
N THR A 72 -37.50 -16.13 -7.59
CA THR A 72 -37.39 -15.77 -6.17
C THR A 72 -35.97 -15.31 -5.86
N PRO A 73 -35.76 -14.26 -5.04
CA PRO A 73 -34.42 -13.77 -4.72
C PRO A 73 -33.47 -14.86 -4.18
N VAL A 74 -34.04 -15.91 -3.59
CA VAL A 74 -33.35 -17.12 -3.14
C VAL A 74 -32.68 -17.88 -4.29
N ALA A 75 -33.33 -18.00 -5.47
CA ALA A 75 -32.78 -18.71 -6.61
C ALA A 75 -31.57 -18.00 -7.25
N ASP A 76 -31.61 -16.66 -7.33
CA ASP A 76 -30.46 -15.86 -7.75
C ASP A 76 -29.31 -15.94 -6.73
N LEU A 77 -29.64 -15.96 -5.43
CA LEU A 77 -28.64 -16.14 -4.38
C LEU A 77 -27.95 -17.52 -4.47
N THR A 78 -28.70 -18.60 -4.69
CA THR A 78 -28.13 -19.95 -4.92
C THR A 78 -27.26 -20.00 -6.18
N ALA A 79 -27.67 -19.36 -7.27
CA ALA A 79 -26.86 -19.28 -8.49
C ALA A 79 -25.53 -18.55 -8.25
N ARG A 80 -25.54 -17.45 -7.47
CA ARG A 80 -24.32 -16.73 -7.07
C ARG A 80 -23.43 -17.53 -6.13
N VAL A 81 -23.99 -18.29 -5.18
CA VAL A 81 -23.21 -19.17 -4.30
C VAL A 81 -22.51 -20.26 -5.11
N ASN A 82 -23.21 -20.94 -6.01
CA ASN A 82 -22.61 -21.96 -6.89
C ASN A 82 -21.48 -21.35 -7.78
N ALA A 83 -21.66 -20.12 -8.25
CA ALA A 83 -20.62 -19.40 -8.99
C ALA A 83 -19.39 -19.12 -8.12
N LEU A 84 -19.57 -18.64 -6.89
CA LEU A 84 -18.48 -18.42 -5.93
C LEU A 84 -17.75 -19.72 -5.55
N GLU A 85 -18.47 -20.82 -5.36
CA GLU A 85 -17.89 -22.15 -5.09
C GLU A 85 -17.02 -22.64 -6.26
N SER A 86 -17.50 -22.51 -7.50
CA SER A 86 -16.71 -22.85 -8.70
C SER A 86 -15.47 -21.97 -8.86
N GLN A 87 -15.57 -20.69 -8.50
CA GLN A 87 -14.44 -19.76 -8.54
C GLN A 87 -13.41 -20.06 -7.44
N LEU A 88 -13.84 -20.45 -6.24
CA LEU A 88 -12.97 -20.92 -5.15
C LEU A 88 -12.23 -22.21 -5.54
N ALA A 89 -12.91 -23.17 -6.17
CA ALA A 89 -12.28 -24.37 -6.69
C ALA A 89 -11.20 -24.04 -7.76
N SER A 90 -11.50 -23.11 -8.67
CA SER A 90 -10.56 -22.65 -9.69
C SER A 90 -9.33 -21.96 -9.10
N ILE A 91 -9.53 -21.04 -8.14
CA ILE A 91 -8.42 -20.35 -7.44
C ILE A 91 -7.56 -21.34 -6.66
N THR A 92 -8.17 -22.34 -6.00
CA THR A 92 -7.43 -23.39 -5.29
C THR A 92 -6.55 -24.18 -6.26
N GLY A 93 -7.07 -24.59 -7.42
CA GLY A 93 -6.27 -25.23 -8.47
C GLY A 93 -5.09 -24.37 -8.94
N GLN A 94 -5.29 -23.07 -9.15
CA GLN A 94 -4.21 -22.14 -9.51
C GLN A 94 -3.17 -21.97 -8.39
N VAL A 95 -3.58 -22.03 -7.12
CA VAL A 95 -2.65 -21.98 -5.97
C VAL A 95 -1.78 -23.23 -5.93
N GLU A 96 -2.34 -24.42 -6.09
CA GLU A 96 -1.57 -25.67 -6.13
C GLU A 96 -0.60 -25.70 -7.33
N GLU A 97 -1.04 -25.27 -8.52
CA GLU A 97 -0.16 -25.11 -9.69
C GLU A 97 1.01 -24.14 -9.42
N ASN A 98 0.74 -22.99 -8.80
CA ASN A 98 1.76 -21.98 -8.52
C ASN A 98 2.71 -22.43 -7.40
N ALA A 99 2.21 -23.12 -6.37
CA ALA A 99 3.03 -23.74 -5.33
C ALA A 99 3.96 -24.82 -5.92
N PHE A 100 3.46 -25.64 -6.84
CA PHE A 100 4.27 -26.62 -7.55
C PHE A 100 5.33 -25.99 -8.45
N LYS A 101 4.98 -24.93 -9.20
CA LYS A 101 5.93 -24.13 -10.01
C LYS A 101 7.02 -23.49 -9.13
N LEU A 102 6.67 -22.93 -7.97
CA LEU A 102 7.64 -22.38 -7.02
C LEU A 102 8.58 -23.47 -6.48
N LYS A 103 8.06 -24.63 -6.09
CA LYS A 103 8.88 -25.76 -5.64
C LYS A 103 9.86 -26.24 -6.73
N GLN A 104 9.43 -26.32 -7.98
CA GLN A 104 10.33 -26.64 -9.10
C GLN A 104 11.44 -25.60 -9.29
N LEU A 105 11.12 -24.30 -9.13
CA LEU A 105 12.11 -23.22 -9.21
C LEU A 105 13.12 -23.28 -8.06
N GLU A 106 12.69 -23.61 -6.84
CA GLU A 106 13.58 -23.84 -5.69
C GLU A 106 14.48 -25.06 -5.91
N GLU A 107 13.94 -26.17 -6.41
CA GLU A 107 14.71 -27.38 -6.76
C GLU A 107 15.70 -27.13 -7.91
N ALA A 108 15.35 -26.27 -8.88
CA ALA A 108 16.26 -25.87 -9.96
C ALA A 108 17.36 -24.94 -9.44
N PHE A 109 17.03 -23.97 -8.58
CA PHE A 109 17.99 -23.06 -7.96
C PHE A 109 18.99 -23.79 -7.06
N ASN A 110 18.51 -24.75 -6.24
CA ASN A 110 19.39 -25.56 -5.38
C ASN A 110 20.34 -26.44 -6.19
N ARG A 111 19.89 -27.02 -7.31
CA ARG A 111 20.77 -27.73 -8.26
C ARG A 111 21.81 -26.81 -8.88
N TYR A 112 21.39 -25.65 -9.40
CA TYR A 112 22.31 -24.66 -9.96
C TYR A 112 23.36 -24.19 -8.95
N LYS A 113 22.97 -23.97 -7.69
CA LYS A 113 23.91 -23.63 -6.61
C LYS A 113 24.94 -24.74 -6.38
N ALA A 114 24.51 -26.00 -6.31
CA ALA A 114 25.41 -27.14 -6.14
C ALA A 114 26.36 -27.33 -7.34
N GLU A 115 25.91 -27.07 -8.57
CA GLU A 115 26.75 -27.05 -9.77
C GLU A 115 27.78 -25.91 -9.75
N GLN A 116 27.43 -24.73 -9.22
CA GLN A 116 28.39 -23.64 -9.03
C GLN A 116 29.39 -23.93 -7.91
N GLU A 117 28.94 -24.49 -6.78
CA GLU A 117 29.79 -24.82 -5.63
C GLU A 117 30.80 -25.94 -5.96
N SER A 118 30.38 -26.95 -6.75
CA SER A 118 31.28 -27.99 -7.27
C SER A 118 32.25 -27.48 -8.35
N ARG A 119 31.89 -26.45 -9.12
CA ARG A 119 32.82 -25.75 -10.04
C ARG A 119 33.78 -24.79 -9.33
N ALA A 120 33.44 -24.33 -8.12
CA ALA A 120 34.23 -23.40 -7.33
C ALA A 120 35.29 -24.07 -6.43
N ALA A 121 35.32 -25.40 -6.35
CA ALA A 121 36.30 -26.15 -5.57
C ALA A 121 37.63 -26.31 -6.35
N PRO A 122 38.75 -25.74 -5.89
CA PRO A 122 40.05 -25.99 -6.50
C PRO A 122 40.53 -27.43 -6.17
N ALA A 123 41.08 -28.13 -7.16
CA ALA A 123 41.63 -29.46 -6.98
C ALA A 123 42.87 -29.43 -6.07
N VAL A 124 42.78 -30.02 -4.88
CA VAL A 124 43.90 -30.25 -3.96
C VAL A 124 44.02 -31.75 -3.67
N VAL A 125 45.26 -32.24 -3.75
CA VAL A 125 45.62 -33.66 -3.69
C VAL A 125 45.67 -34.15 -2.23
N PRO A 126 45.17 -35.35 -1.88
CA PRO A 126 45.12 -35.83 -0.49
C PRO A 126 46.35 -36.64 -0.06
N PRO A 127 46.60 -36.72 1.26
CA PRO A 127 47.15 -37.94 1.86
C PRO A 127 46.36 -38.45 3.10
N THR A 128 45.78 -39.63 2.93
CA THR A 128 45.74 -40.83 3.82
C THR A 128 45.69 -40.72 5.37
N ALA A 129 44.50 -41.03 5.91
CA ALA A 129 44.13 -41.97 7.00
C ALA A 129 44.59 -41.85 8.48
N LEU A 130 43.60 -42.11 9.37
CA LEU A 130 43.51 -43.02 10.54
C LEU A 130 42.48 -42.40 11.52
N GLY A 131 41.44 -43.02 12.09
CA GLY A 131 40.90 -44.39 12.24
C GLY A 131 39.55 -44.26 13.03
N PRO A 132 38.78 -45.34 13.25
CA PRO A 132 37.36 -45.21 13.62
C PRO A 132 37.06 -45.30 15.13
N SER A 133 35.92 -44.75 15.55
CA SER A 133 35.29 -45.11 16.83
C SER A 133 33.76 -45.13 16.71
N ALA A 134 33.17 -46.27 17.02
CA ALA A 134 31.73 -46.45 17.16
C ALA A 134 31.39 -46.55 18.65
N SER A 135 30.28 -45.95 19.07
CA SER A 135 29.61 -46.33 20.32
C SER A 135 28.11 -46.02 20.21
N SER A 136 27.30 -46.86 20.85
CA SER A 136 25.86 -46.92 20.65
C SER A 136 25.11 -47.06 21.98
N ALA A 137 23.81 -46.76 21.93
CA ALA A 137 22.80 -47.05 22.95
C ALA A 137 22.73 -46.04 24.14
N PRO A 138 21.64 -46.07 24.97
CA PRO A 138 20.62 -45.01 24.81
C PRO A 138 20.13 -44.39 26.14
N ALA A 139 19.41 -43.27 26.06
CA ALA A 139 18.66 -42.73 27.19
C ALA A 139 17.28 -42.17 26.77
N THR A 140 16.26 -42.52 27.55
CA THR A 140 14.85 -42.17 27.37
C THR A 140 14.48 -40.84 28.01
N GLY A 141 13.38 -40.23 27.56
CA GLY A 141 12.54 -39.38 28.42
C GLY A 141 12.46 -37.89 28.09
N ALA A 142 11.67 -37.53 27.08
CA ALA A 142 11.01 -36.22 27.03
C ALA A 142 9.57 -36.41 26.55
N SER A 143 8.59 -36.04 27.39
CA SER A 143 7.17 -36.28 27.12
C SER A 143 6.65 -35.40 25.99
N ALA A 144 6.36 -36.00 24.83
CA ALA A 144 5.71 -35.32 23.72
C ALA A 144 4.23 -35.08 24.03
N ARG A 145 3.93 -33.94 24.65
CA ARG A 145 2.56 -33.44 24.79
C ARG A 145 1.95 -33.29 23.39
N PRO A 146 0.76 -33.86 23.10
CA PRO A 146 0.11 -33.66 21.81
C PRO A 146 -0.11 -32.17 21.56
N ALA A 147 0.51 -31.64 20.51
CA ALA A 147 0.22 -30.30 20.04
C ALA A 147 -1.20 -30.32 19.45
N ALA A 148 -2.14 -29.67 20.12
CA ALA A 148 -3.49 -29.48 19.59
C ALA A 148 -3.39 -28.77 18.23
N PRO A 149 -4.15 -29.20 17.20
CA PRO A 149 -4.10 -28.57 15.89
C PRO A 149 -4.59 -27.12 16.03
N ARG A 150 -3.67 -26.17 15.82
CA ARG A 150 -4.01 -24.74 15.77
C ARG A 150 -4.90 -24.51 14.53
N PRO A 151 -6.14 -24.00 14.67
CA PRO A 151 -7.00 -23.78 13.51
C PRO A 151 -6.39 -22.78 12.51
N ALA A 152 -6.48 -23.15 11.24
CA ALA A 152 -6.29 -22.38 10.01
C ALA A 152 -5.63 -20.98 10.10
N ALA A 153 -4.43 -20.86 9.55
CA ALA A 153 -3.92 -19.59 9.01
C ALA A 153 -4.62 -19.16 7.70
N ASN A 154 -5.43 -20.07 7.12
CA ASN A 154 -6.21 -19.91 5.89
C ASN A 154 -7.01 -18.60 5.85
N GLY A 155 -8.01 -18.52 6.75
CA GLY A 155 -8.94 -17.39 6.83
C GLY A 155 -8.23 -16.05 7.03
N ALA A 156 -7.34 -15.95 8.01
CA ALA A 156 -6.64 -14.71 8.34
C ALA A 156 -5.85 -14.09 7.16
N SER A 157 -5.54 -14.87 6.11
CA SER A 157 -4.99 -14.36 4.86
C SER A 157 -6.06 -13.84 3.88
N GLU A 158 -7.22 -14.48 3.80
CA GLU A 158 -8.36 -14.05 2.97
C GLU A 158 -9.09 -12.86 3.58
N GLU A 159 -9.36 -12.86 4.89
CA GLU A 159 -9.93 -11.69 5.57
C GLU A 159 -9.02 -10.47 5.44
N ARG A 160 -7.69 -10.65 5.45
CA ARG A 160 -6.73 -9.57 5.16
C ARG A 160 -6.84 -9.10 3.71
N LYS A 161 -6.89 -10.00 2.72
CA LYS A 161 -7.07 -9.63 1.30
C LYS A 161 -8.36 -8.85 1.08
N ILE A 162 -9.47 -9.27 1.70
CA ILE A 162 -10.76 -8.57 1.64
C ILE A 162 -10.67 -7.19 2.27
N ALA A 163 -10.05 -7.07 3.46
CA ALA A 163 -9.87 -5.78 4.13
C ALA A 163 -8.96 -4.82 3.35
N VAL A 164 -7.90 -5.34 2.70
CA VAL A 164 -7.03 -4.57 1.79
C VAL A 164 -7.79 -4.14 0.53
N ALA A 165 -8.63 -5.00 -0.04
CA ALA A 165 -9.47 -4.66 -1.20
C ALA A 165 -10.54 -3.61 -0.88
N ALA A 166 -10.96 -3.49 0.38
CA ALA A 166 -11.86 -2.43 0.85
C ALA A 166 -11.15 -1.07 1.01
N ILE A 167 -9.82 -1.00 0.96
CA ILE A 167 -9.09 0.27 0.96
C ILE A 167 -9.21 0.91 -0.43
N GLU A 168 -9.93 2.03 -0.49
CA GLU A 168 -10.19 2.77 -1.73
C GLU A 168 -8.88 3.15 -2.45
N ARG A 169 -8.80 2.81 -3.74
CA ARG A 169 -7.79 3.32 -4.67
C ARG A 169 -8.31 4.62 -5.31
N PRO A 170 -7.63 5.76 -5.11
CA PRO A 170 -8.00 6.99 -5.80
C PRO A 170 -7.69 6.87 -7.30
N SER A 171 -8.44 7.61 -8.10
CA SER A 171 -8.28 7.72 -9.55
C SER A 171 -8.59 9.16 -9.95
N THR A 172 -7.61 10.04 -9.72
CA THR A 172 -7.71 11.50 -9.96
C THR A 172 -7.19 11.90 -11.34
N GLY A 173 -6.63 10.95 -12.10
CA GLY A 173 -5.95 11.19 -13.38
C GLY A 173 -4.45 11.47 -13.22
N ASN A 174 -3.94 11.51 -11.99
CA ASN A 174 -2.51 11.60 -11.69
C ASN A 174 -2.05 10.29 -11.05
N GLU A 175 -1.69 9.31 -11.89
CA GLU A 175 -1.37 7.95 -11.43
C GLU A 175 -0.22 7.88 -10.40
N ALA A 176 0.66 8.89 -10.35
CA ALA A 176 1.78 8.93 -9.43
C ALA A 176 1.34 9.33 -8.02
N ASP A 177 0.56 10.42 -7.90
CA ASP A 177 -0.01 10.85 -6.63
C ASP A 177 -1.12 9.90 -6.15
N ASP A 178 -1.88 9.29 -7.07
CA ASP A 178 -2.86 8.25 -6.75
C ASP A 178 -2.19 7.00 -6.15
N ALA A 179 -1.09 6.53 -6.77
CA ALA A 179 -0.34 5.37 -6.29
C ALA A 179 0.32 5.60 -4.92
N TYR A 180 0.85 6.80 -4.69
CA TYR A 180 1.34 7.23 -3.37
C TYR A 180 0.22 7.30 -2.33
N THR A 181 -0.91 7.91 -2.67
CA THR A 181 -2.06 8.08 -1.77
C THR A 181 -2.66 6.74 -1.36
N TYR A 182 -2.75 5.78 -2.28
CA TYR A 182 -3.14 4.41 -1.94
C TYR A 182 -2.12 3.72 -1.01
N GLY A 183 -0.81 3.87 -1.27
CA GLY A 183 0.24 3.38 -0.38
C GLY A 183 0.19 4.00 1.03
N PHE A 184 -0.19 5.28 1.13
CA PHE A 184 -0.46 5.95 2.40
C PHE A 184 -1.69 5.41 3.11
N ARG A 185 -2.82 5.22 2.41
CA ARG A 185 -4.04 4.62 2.98
C ARG A 185 -3.78 3.21 3.53
N LEU A 186 -2.99 2.40 2.84
CA LEU A 186 -2.58 1.07 3.32
C LEU A 186 -1.71 1.16 4.59
N TRP A 187 -0.75 2.09 4.63
CA TRP A 187 0.13 2.29 5.80
C TRP A 187 -0.66 2.79 7.02
N ASP A 188 -1.57 3.74 6.83
CA ASP A 188 -2.43 4.29 7.89
C ASP A 188 -3.40 3.22 8.45
N ALA A 189 -3.94 2.37 7.57
CA ALA A 189 -4.71 1.18 7.93
C ALA A 189 -3.86 0.01 8.49
N LYS A 190 -2.54 0.19 8.67
CA LYS A 190 -1.57 -0.77 9.22
C LYS A 190 -1.36 -2.04 8.38
N PHE A 191 -1.73 -2.01 7.10
CA PHE A 191 -1.37 -3.03 6.12
C PHE A 191 0.07 -2.78 5.62
N TYR A 192 1.05 -2.89 6.53
CA TYR A 192 2.43 -2.51 6.24
C TYR A 192 3.09 -3.33 5.12
N PRO A 193 2.92 -4.66 5.00
CA PRO A 193 3.48 -5.41 3.87
C PRO A 193 2.92 -4.95 2.51
N GLU A 194 1.62 -4.69 2.45
CA GLU A 194 0.93 -4.21 1.25
C GLU A 194 1.34 -2.77 0.92
N ALA A 195 1.47 -1.91 1.93
CA ALA A 195 1.99 -0.56 1.79
C ALA A 195 3.44 -0.56 1.31
N GLN A 196 4.31 -1.43 1.86
CA GLN A 196 5.69 -1.60 1.43
C GLN A 196 5.77 -1.97 -0.07
N ALA A 197 4.96 -2.94 -0.51
CA ALA A 197 4.90 -3.35 -1.91
C ALA A 197 4.42 -2.21 -2.82
N GLN A 198 3.31 -1.55 -2.45
CA GLN A 198 2.72 -0.44 -3.21
C GLN A 198 3.66 0.77 -3.30
N LEU A 199 4.27 1.18 -2.19
CA LEU A 199 5.18 2.33 -2.13
C LEU A 199 6.48 2.04 -2.84
N LYS A 200 7.01 0.82 -2.76
CA LYS A 200 8.16 0.39 -3.58
C LYS A 200 7.83 0.48 -5.07
N ALA A 201 6.71 -0.09 -5.51
CA ALA A 201 6.27 0.01 -6.90
C ALA A 201 6.07 1.47 -7.36
N THR A 202 5.59 2.35 -6.46
CA THR A 202 5.44 3.80 -6.71
C THR A 202 6.81 4.47 -6.91
N VAL A 203 7.81 4.17 -6.08
CA VAL A 203 9.18 4.69 -6.22
C VAL A 203 9.89 4.15 -7.46
N ASP A 204 9.66 2.88 -7.80
CA ASP A 204 10.27 2.23 -8.96
C ASP A 204 9.64 2.74 -10.28
N LYS A 205 8.30 2.86 -10.37
CA LYS A 205 7.60 3.35 -11.58
C LYS A 205 7.72 4.87 -11.76
N TYR A 206 7.60 5.66 -10.70
CA TYR A 206 7.54 7.12 -10.79
C TYR A 206 8.77 7.82 -10.20
N GLY A 207 9.93 7.16 -10.20
CA GLY A 207 11.13 7.60 -9.45
C GLY A 207 11.65 9.02 -9.75
N ALA A 208 11.31 9.60 -10.89
CA ALA A 208 11.65 10.97 -11.30
C ALA A 208 10.57 12.03 -10.96
N SER A 209 9.39 11.62 -10.51
CA SER A 209 8.30 12.52 -10.13
C SER A 209 8.54 13.21 -8.78
N PRO A 210 7.90 14.36 -8.50
CA PRO A 210 7.98 15.02 -7.19
C PRO A 210 7.53 14.13 -6.02
N VAL A 211 6.55 13.27 -6.24
CA VAL A 211 6.02 12.37 -5.19
C VAL A 211 6.99 11.25 -4.81
N ALA A 212 7.98 10.93 -5.65
CA ALA A 212 8.93 9.85 -5.38
C ALA A 212 9.72 10.04 -4.07
N SER A 213 10.00 11.29 -3.65
CA SER A 213 10.63 11.56 -2.35
C SER A 213 9.70 11.23 -1.18
N LYS A 214 8.40 11.55 -1.30
CA LYS A 214 7.36 11.23 -0.31
C LYS A 214 7.14 9.72 -0.23
N ALA A 215 7.04 9.05 -1.38
CA ALA A 215 6.84 7.60 -1.45
C ALA A 215 8.02 6.81 -0.85
N ALA A 216 9.27 7.19 -1.14
CA ALA A 216 10.45 6.52 -0.60
C ALA A 216 10.66 6.77 0.89
N ASN A 217 10.36 7.98 1.39
CA ASN A 217 10.33 8.24 2.82
C ASN A 217 9.24 7.41 3.53
N LEU A 218 8.03 7.38 2.97
CA LEU A 218 6.93 6.61 3.55
C LEU A 218 7.18 5.10 3.52
N LEU A 219 7.85 4.58 2.48
CA LEU A 219 8.33 3.20 2.41
C LEU A 219 9.28 2.88 3.58
N GLY A 220 10.25 3.76 3.86
CA GLY A 220 11.14 3.59 5.01
C GLY A 220 10.39 3.59 6.35
N ARG A 221 9.38 4.46 6.50
CA ARG A 221 8.52 4.50 7.71
C ARG A 221 7.68 3.22 7.83
N ALA A 222 7.07 2.76 6.74
CA ALA A 222 6.35 1.49 6.69
C ALA A 222 7.23 0.26 6.99
N TYR A 223 8.55 0.33 6.75
CA TYR A 223 9.49 -0.69 7.24
C TYR A 223 9.80 -0.54 8.74
N LEU A 224 9.91 0.67 9.29
CA LEU A 224 10.10 0.86 10.74
C LEU A 224 8.90 0.36 11.55
N ASP A 225 7.69 0.73 11.14
CA ASP A 225 6.46 0.40 11.87
C ASP A 225 6.14 -1.11 11.82
N ASP A 226 6.72 -1.82 10.85
CA ASP A 226 6.67 -3.28 10.67
C ASP A 226 7.90 -4.01 11.27
N GLY A 227 8.72 -3.30 12.07
CA GLY A 227 9.85 -3.88 12.79
C GLY A 227 11.05 -4.28 11.92
N LYS A 228 11.20 -3.69 10.72
CA LYS A 228 12.25 -3.98 9.72
C LYS A 228 13.27 -2.82 9.57
N PRO A 229 13.99 -2.39 10.64
CA PRO A 229 14.84 -1.20 10.58
C PRO A 229 16.04 -1.31 9.62
N ALA A 230 16.45 -2.54 9.25
CA ALA A 230 17.45 -2.77 8.21
C ALA A 230 16.96 -2.30 6.83
N LEU A 231 15.75 -2.69 6.42
CA LEU A 231 15.16 -2.26 5.15
C LEU A 231 14.77 -0.78 5.18
N ALA A 232 14.31 -0.29 6.34
CA ALA A 232 14.05 1.13 6.53
C ALA A 232 15.30 1.98 6.28
N SER A 233 16.44 1.59 6.86
CA SER A 233 17.73 2.28 6.68
C SER A 233 18.10 2.39 5.20
N VAL A 234 17.95 1.30 4.42
CA VAL A 234 18.22 1.31 2.98
C VAL A 234 17.27 2.26 2.25
N ALA A 235 15.96 2.16 2.48
CA ALA A 235 14.96 3.01 1.82
C ALA A 235 15.17 4.51 2.10
N PHE A 236 15.50 4.87 3.34
CA PHE A 236 15.80 6.26 3.71
C PHE A 236 17.09 6.78 3.08
N TYR A 237 18.18 5.99 3.15
CA TYR A 237 19.47 6.37 2.60
C TYR A 237 19.43 6.50 1.07
N GLU A 238 18.72 5.60 0.39
CA GLU A 238 18.47 5.72 -1.05
C GLU A 238 17.65 6.96 -1.41
N ASN A 239 16.65 7.34 -0.60
CA ASN A 239 15.89 8.56 -0.85
C ASN A 239 16.77 9.81 -0.74
N TYR A 240 17.62 9.89 0.29
CA TYR A 240 18.56 10.99 0.45
C TYR A 240 19.52 11.09 -0.74
N GLN A 241 20.21 10.00 -1.09
CA GLN A 241 21.17 9.99 -2.20
C GLN A 241 20.54 10.32 -3.55
N LYS A 242 19.39 9.72 -3.88
CA LYS A 242 18.75 9.90 -5.20
C LYS A 242 17.98 11.21 -5.30
N ARG A 243 17.54 11.79 -4.17
CA ARG A 243 16.64 12.96 -4.12
C ARG A 243 17.02 13.94 -2.99
N PRO A 244 18.26 14.47 -2.93
CA PRO A 244 18.73 15.36 -1.85
C PRO A 244 18.05 16.75 -1.83
N LYS A 245 17.13 17.02 -2.77
CA LYS A 245 16.28 18.23 -2.79
C LYS A 245 14.78 17.90 -2.77
N GLY A 246 14.42 16.63 -2.55
CA GLY A 246 13.02 16.21 -2.52
C GLY A 246 12.33 16.56 -1.20
N ASP A 247 11.01 16.75 -1.25
CA ASP A 247 10.15 17.20 -0.15
C ASP A 247 10.32 16.46 1.20
N ARG A 248 10.88 15.24 1.20
CA ARG A 248 11.09 14.40 2.39
C ARG A 248 12.53 13.90 2.53
N ALA A 249 13.50 14.58 1.92
CA ALA A 249 14.92 14.22 2.02
C ALA A 249 15.47 14.40 3.46
N ALA A 250 15.13 15.53 4.10
CA ALA A 250 15.47 15.79 5.51
C ALA A 250 14.78 14.78 6.44
N ASP A 251 13.48 14.51 6.25
CA ASP A 251 12.74 13.48 6.98
C ASP A 251 13.44 12.11 6.88
N SER A 252 13.93 11.76 5.68
CA SER A 252 14.62 10.49 5.45
C SER A 252 15.90 10.37 6.27
N LEU A 253 16.73 11.41 6.38
CA LEU A 253 17.90 11.36 7.26
C LEU A 253 17.51 11.26 8.74
N ALA A 254 16.48 11.97 9.20
CA ALA A 254 16.05 11.89 10.59
C ALA A 254 15.58 10.48 10.99
N TYR A 255 14.76 9.85 10.14
CA TYR A 255 14.30 8.48 10.34
C TYR A 255 15.38 7.42 10.04
N LEU A 256 16.39 7.71 9.21
CA LEU A 256 17.58 6.86 9.07
C LEU A 256 18.36 6.80 10.38
N GLY A 257 18.53 7.94 11.08
CA GLY A 257 19.11 7.97 12.42
C GLY A 257 18.32 7.11 13.41
N GLU A 258 16.99 7.15 13.36
CA GLU A 258 16.12 6.29 14.18
C GLU A 258 16.31 4.80 13.87
N ALA A 259 16.32 4.45 12.58
CA ALA A 259 16.54 3.08 12.12
C ALA A 259 17.91 2.54 12.59
N LEU A 260 18.95 3.37 12.55
CA LEU A 260 20.29 3.03 13.02
C LEU A 260 20.35 2.86 14.55
N ILE A 261 19.59 3.64 15.33
CA ILE A 261 19.43 3.42 16.77
C ILE A 261 18.77 2.06 17.05
N GLN A 262 17.70 1.71 16.34
CA GLN A 262 17.04 0.41 16.48
C GLN A 262 17.94 -0.77 16.06
N LEU A 263 18.79 -0.57 15.05
CA LEU A 263 19.84 -1.51 14.64
C LEU A 263 21.04 -1.58 15.61
N LYS A 264 21.01 -0.88 16.74
CA LYS A 264 22.10 -0.79 17.73
C LYS A 264 23.40 -0.22 17.13
N LYS A 265 23.29 0.71 16.17
CA LYS A 265 24.39 1.45 15.53
C LYS A 265 24.36 2.95 15.89
N PRO A 266 24.45 3.34 17.18
CA PRO A 266 24.32 4.73 17.59
C PRO A 266 25.42 5.63 17.01
N ALA A 267 26.64 5.13 16.85
CA ALA A 267 27.74 5.90 16.25
C ALA A 267 27.46 6.31 14.79
N ASP A 268 26.78 5.47 14.00
CA ASP A 268 26.39 5.81 12.64
C ASP A 268 25.16 6.73 12.64
N ALA A 269 24.22 6.55 13.57
CA ALA A 269 23.10 7.48 13.76
C ALA A 269 23.60 8.91 14.05
N CYS A 270 24.66 9.07 14.85
CA CYS A 270 25.26 10.37 15.12
C CYS A 270 25.84 11.04 13.87
N LYS A 271 26.49 10.29 12.97
CA LYS A 271 26.98 10.81 11.68
C LYS A 271 25.81 11.29 10.81
N VAL A 272 24.73 10.50 10.75
CA VAL A 272 23.51 10.83 10.00
C VAL A 272 22.80 12.08 10.55
N TYR A 273 22.74 12.25 11.87
CA TYR A 273 22.18 13.47 12.46
C TYR A 273 23.09 14.70 12.30
N ALA A 274 24.42 14.53 12.26
CA ALA A 274 25.34 15.61 11.92
C ALA A 274 25.16 16.08 10.46
N GLU A 275 25.05 15.13 9.52
CA GLU A 275 24.73 15.40 8.11
C GLU A 275 23.38 16.11 7.95
N LEU A 276 22.35 15.68 8.69
CA LEU A 276 21.03 16.30 8.70
C LEU A 276 21.08 17.78 9.11
N GLU A 277 21.78 18.09 10.20
CA GLU A 277 21.94 19.47 10.67
C GLU A 277 22.82 20.30 9.71
N GLN A 278 23.90 19.72 9.18
CA GLN A 278 24.79 20.41 8.24
C GLN A 278 24.10 20.76 6.91
N VAL A 279 23.29 19.84 6.35
CA VAL A 279 22.70 20.00 5.02
C VAL A 279 21.33 20.69 5.07
N TYR A 280 20.53 20.41 6.10
CA TYR A 280 19.14 20.91 6.20
C TYR A 280 18.85 21.71 7.48
N GLY A 281 19.80 21.88 8.40
CA GLY A 281 19.57 22.49 9.72
C GLY A 281 18.83 23.83 9.70
N ALA A 282 19.10 24.68 8.70
CA ALA A 282 18.39 25.95 8.51
C ALA A 282 16.91 25.82 8.07
N SER A 283 16.55 24.73 7.38
CA SER A 283 15.19 24.47 6.86
C SER A 283 14.42 23.40 7.63
N LEU A 284 15.01 22.77 8.66
CA LEU A 284 14.30 21.81 9.52
C LEU A 284 13.11 22.46 10.22
N SER A 285 11.95 21.81 10.07
CA SER A 285 10.77 22.10 10.88
C SER A 285 11.04 21.81 12.37
N ASN A 286 10.34 22.52 13.26
CA ASN A 286 10.53 22.36 14.71
C ASN A 286 10.28 20.92 15.18
N GLY A 287 9.31 20.22 14.58
CA GLY A 287 9.05 18.80 14.87
C GLY A 287 10.19 17.88 14.44
N LEU A 288 10.81 18.15 13.28
CA LEU A 288 11.91 17.34 12.76
C LEU A 288 13.22 17.59 13.51
N ARG A 289 13.51 18.85 13.86
CA ARG A 289 14.63 19.19 14.76
C ARG A 289 14.48 18.51 16.12
N GLY A 290 13.29 18.60 16.73
CA GLY A 290 13.00 17.92 18.00
C GLY A 290 13.06 16.38 17.91
N MET A 291 12.86 15.77 16.74
CA MET A 291 13.12 14.34 16.51
C MET A 291 14.62 14.05 16.47
N MET A 292 15.39 14.85 15.70
CA MET A 292 16.83 14.75 15.61
C MET A 292 17.49 14.88 16.99
N ASP A 293 17.12 15.88 17.79
CA ASP A 293 17.72 16.12 19.11
C ASP A 293 17.49 14.95 20.06
N LYS A 294 16.26 14.42 20.12
CA LYS A 294 15.92 13.20 20.88
C LYS A 294 16.65 11.96 20.35
N GLY A 295 16.91 11.91 19.05
CA GLY A 295 17.75 10.90 18.40
C GLY A 295 19.19 11.00 18.87
N ARG A 296 19.81 12.19 18.77
CA ARG A 296 21.17 12.48 19.24
C ARG A 296 21.34 12.14 20.73
N THR A 297 20.38 12.48 21.58
CA THR A 297 20.38 12.12 23.01
C THR A 297 20.36 10.59 23.22
N ARG A 298 19.46 9.86 22.54
CA ARG A 298 19.38 8.39 22.67
C ARG A 298 20.63 7.68 22.12
N ALA A 299 21.20 8.20 21.03
CA ALA A 299 22.45 7.72 20.46
C ALA A 299 23.71 8.15 21.25
N LYS A 300 23.56 9.00 22.28
CA LYS A 300 24.67 9.60 23.06
C LYS A 300 25.71 10.30 22.19
N CYS A 301 25.25 11.03 21.17
CA CYS A 301 26.15 11.81 20.32
C CYS A 301 26.85 12.89 21.13
N THR A 302 28.12 13.13 20.81
CA THR A 302 28.80 14.35 21.25
C THR A 302 28.10 15.58 20.67
N ALA A 303 28.22 16.71 21.39
CA ALA A 303 27.72 18.01 20.94
C ALA A 303 28.39 18.44 19.64
#